data_AF-A0A1X2IUE7-F1
#
_entry.id   AF-A0A1X2IUE7-F1
#
_cell.length_a   1.000
_cell.length_b   1.000
_cell.length_c   1.000
_cell.angle_alpha   90.00
_cell.angle_beta   90.00
_cell.angle_gamma   90.00
#
_symmetry.space_group_name_H-M   'P 1'
#
loop_
_entity.id
_entity.type
_entity.pdbx_description
1 polymer ?
#
loop_
_entity_poly.entity_id
_entity_poly.type
_entity_poly.pdbx_seq_one_letter_code
_entity_poly.pdbx_strand_id
1 'polypeptide(L)'
;MSIFSWFSTSPSSPSDADDVTKKDTCYHIEGFLSCSYFHTATEAADRLSVKYPNVKVDVSAYTKQQWPERSSELRKEFNTQHRTSPFIYEGCSAGQQNVVGGYSEFAKLIKATYKVNVPRD
;
A
#
# COMPACT_ATOMS: atom_id res chain seq x y z
N MET A 1 -2.49 57.66 31.28
CA MET A 1 -1.23 57.49 32.04
C MET A 1 -1.17 56.03 32.52
N SER A 2 0.04 55.45 32.49
CA SER A 2 0.41 54.06 32.86
C SER A 2 -0.06 52.99 31.85
N ILE A 3 0.72 52.34 30.98
CA ILE A 3 2.09 51.73 30.99
C ILE A 3 2.39 50.76 32.13
N PHE A 4 2.35 49.46 31.83
CA PHE A 4 3.27 48.44 32.35
C PHE A 4 3.43 47.32 31.31
N SER A 5 4.62 47.24 30.74
CA SER A 5 5.17 46.08 30.03
C SER A 5 5.62 45.04 31.05
N TRP A 6 5.40 43.75 30.84
CA TRP A 6 6.41 42.74 31.16
C TRP A 6 6.21 41.41 30.42
N PHE A 7 7.34 40.84 30.02
CA PHE A 7 7.54 39.53 29.43
C PHE A 7 7.18 38.41 30.43
N SER A 8 6.85 37.21 29.92
CA SER A 8 7.69 36.00 30.10
C SER A 8 6.89 34.70 30.05
N THR A 9 7.46 33.75 29.29
CA THR A 9 7.51 32.31 29.58
C THR A 9 6.28 31.45 29.24
N SER A 10 6.44 30.68 28.16
CA SER A 10 5.74 29.40 27.94
C SER A 10 6.05 28.41 29.07
N PRO A 11 5.06 27.59 29.46
CA PRO A 11 5.32 26.23 29.88
C PRO A 11 4.65 25.23 28.93
N SER A 12 5.53 24.40 28.38
CA SER A 12 5.39 23.07 27.79
C SER A 12 4.27 22.14 28.30
N SER A 13 3.83 21.28 27.35
CA SER A 13 3.50 19.84 27.49
C SER A 13 2.01 19.45 27.45
N PRO A 14 1.68 18.17 27.15
CA PRO A 14 2.10 17.32 26.01
C PRO A 14 0.89 16.50 25.44
N SER A 15 1.14 15.50 24.57
CA SER A 15 0.20 14.48 24.05
C SER A 15 -0.73 15.01 22.94
N ASP A 16 -0.43 14.89 21.65
CA ASP A 16 -0.47 13.62 20.91
C ASP A 16 0.60 13.59 19.80
N ALA A 17 1.86 13.41 20.21
CA ALA A 17 2.97 13.16 19.31
C ALA A 17 3.53 11.74 19.49
N ASP A 18 2.65 10.77 19.81
CA ASP A 18 3.02 9.38 20.03
C ASP A 18 2.00 8.41 19.37
N ASP A 19 1.88 8.48 18.04
CA ASP A 19 1.65 7.29 17.18
C ASP A 19 2.09 7.55 15.73
N VAL A 20 3.23 8.23 15.53
CA VAL A 20 3.83 8.42 14.19
C VAL A 20 5.11 7.61 14.10
N THR A 21 5.05 6.32 14.46
CA THR A 21 6.15 5.39 14.24
C THR A 21 5.70 3.97 13.89
N LYS A 22 4.48 3.80 13.38
CA LYS A 22 4.18 2.65 12.54
C LYS A 22 4.46 3.08 11.12
N LYS A 23 5.55 2.58 10.53
CA LYS A 23 5.79 2.74 9.09
C LYS A 23 4.59 2.15 8.37
N ASP A 24 3.69 3.01 7.92
CA ASP A 24 2.55 2.61 7.12
C ASP A 24 3.08 1.87 5.91
N THR A 25 2.74 0.60 5.79
CA THR A 25 3.10 -0.20 4.62
C THR A 25 1.94 -0.07 3.63
N CYS A 26 2.18 0.49 2.47
CA CYS A 26 1.14 0.61 1.44
C CYS A 26 1.37 -0.42 0.34
N TYR A 27 0.34 -1.18 0.00
CA TYR A 27 0.32 -2.05 -1.16
C TYR A 27 -0.71 -1.54 -2.16
N HIS A 28 -0.36 -1.61 -3.44
CA HIS A 28 -1.26 -1.31 -4.54
C HIS A 28 -1.45 -2.58 -5.35
N ILE A 29 -2.70 -2.95 -5.58
CA ILE A 29 -3.07 -4.15 -6.34
C ILE A 29 -3.91 -3.70 -7.53
N GLU A 30 -3.31 -3.75 -8.71
CA GLU A 30 -4.00 -3.44 -9.96
C GLU A 30 -4.25 -4.72 -10.75
N GLY A 31 -5.44 -4.88 -11.30
CA GLY A 31 -5.78 -6.06 -12.09
C GLY A 31 -7.14 -5.97 -12.74
N PHE A 32 -7.51 -6.98 -13.51
CA PHE A 32 -8.82 -7.02 -14.16
C PHE A 32 -9.81 -7.96 -13.46
N LEU A 33 -11.08 -7.57 -13.49
CA LEU A 33 -12.18 -8.20 -12.76
C LEU A 33 -12.45 -9.67 -13.11
N SER A 34 -11.99 -10.17 -14.26
CA SER A 34 -12.18 -11.58 -14.64
C SER A 34 -10.95 -12.45 -14.38
N CYS A 35 -9.96 -11.95 -13.63
CA CYS A 35 -8.74 -12.66 -13.30
C CYS A 35 -8.88 -13.33 -11.92
N SER A 36 -8.79 -14.67 -11.88
CA SER A 36 -8.83 -15.42 -10.61
C SER A 36 -7.72 -14.98 -9.65
N TYR A 37 -6.50 -14.79 -10.15
CA TYR A 37 -5.36 -14.33 -9.35
C TYR A 37 -5.57 -12.93 -8.76
N PHE A 38 -6.29 -12.05 -9.46
CA PHE A 38 -6.62 -10.73 -8.93
C PHE A 38 -7.59 -10.86 -7.75
N HIS A 39 -8.65 -11.66 -7.87
CA HIS A 39 -9.57 -11.90 -6.77
C HIS A 39 -8.85 -12.46 -5.53
N THR A 40 -8.03 -13.49 -5.70
CA THR A 40 -7.27 -14.07 -4.59
C THR A 40 -6.31 -13.05 -3.96
N ALA A 41 -5.68 -12.20 -4.76
CA ALA A 41 -4.83 -11.11 -4.26
C ALA A 41 -5.62 -10.09 -3.44
N THR A 42 -6.81 -9.69 -3.91
CA THR A 42 -7.67 -8.75 -3.19
C THR A 42 -8.19 -9.33 -1.86
N GLU A 43 -8.56 -10.60 -1.83
CA GLU A 43 -8.96 -11.27 -0.58
C GLU A 43 -7.79 -11.41 0.40
N ALA A 44 -6.59 -11.72 -0.12
CA ALA A 44 -5.37 -11.78 0.70
C ALA A 44 -5.03 -10.41 1.31
N ALA A 45 -5.18 -9.34 0.52
CA ALA A 45 -4.98 -7.98 0.95
C ALA A 45 -6.00 -7.52 1.99
N ASP A 46 -7.28 -7.82 1.81
CA ASP A 46 -8.33 -7.47 2.75
C ASP A 46 -8.10 -8.15 4.11
N ARG A 47 -7.74 -9.44 4.11
CA ARG A 47 -7.34 -10.14 5.34
C ARG A 47 -6.12 -9.52 6.01
N LEU A 48 -5.18 -9.01 5.20
CA LEU A 48 -3.97 -8.37 5.70
C LEU A 48 -4.29 -7.03 6.36
N SER A 49 -5.09 -6.16 5.73
CA SER A 49 -5.46 -4.84 6.26
C SER A 49 -6.30 -4.96 7.53
N VAL A 50 -7.20 -5.93 7.60
CA VAL A 50 -7.99 -6.21 8.82
C VAL A 50 -7.11 -6.64 9.99
N LYS A 51 -6.08 -7.46 9.73
CA LYS A 51 -5.20 -7.98 10.78
C LYS A 51 -4.10 -7.00 11.18
N TYR A 52 -3.68 -6.12 10.27
CA TYR A 52 -2.59 -5.17 10.47
C TYR A 52 -3.06 -3.75 10.12
N PRO A 53 -3.50 -2.95 11.10
CA PRO A 53 -4.05 -1.60 10.84
C PRO A 53 -3.02 -0.60 10.30
N ASN A 54 -1.73 -0.94 10.38
CA ASN A 54 -0.62 -0.17 9.80
C ASN A 54 -0.32 -0.57 8.34
N VAL A 55 -1.15 -1.42 7.73
CA VAL A 55 -1.05 -1.80 6.32
C VAL A 55 -2.24 -1.20 5.59
N LYS A 56 -1.95 -0.35 4.61
CA LYS A 56 -2.94 0.22 3.70
C LYS A 56 -2.89 -0.53 2.39
N VAL A 57 -4.04 -0.88 1.83
CA VAL A 57 -4.11 -1.55 0.54
C VAL A 57 -5.07 -0.82 -0.37
N ASP A 58 -4.56 -0.39 -1.52
CA ASP A 58 -5.33 0.24 -2.58
C ASP A 58 -5.56 -0.77 -3.70
N VAL A 59 -6.82 -0.98 -4.07
CA VAL A 59 -7.22 -1.95 -5.09
C VAL A 59 -7.83 -1.21 -6.27
N SER A 60 -7.18 -1.33 -7.44
CA SER A 60 -7.69 -0.77 -8.69
C SER A 60 -8.11 -1.90 -9.62
N ALA A 61 -9.42 -2.03 -9.80
CA ALA A 61 -10.02 -3.04 -10.66
C ALA A 61 -10.38 -2.46 -12.03
N TYR A 62 -9.96 -3.14 -13.08
CA TYR A 62 -10.22 -2.76 -14.47
C TYR A 62 -11.05 -3.81 -15.20
N THR A 63 -11.64 -3.43 -16.33
CA THR A 63 -12.20 -4.42 -17.27
C THR A 63 -11.07 -5.12 -18.03
N LYS A 64 -11.35 -6.32 -18.57
CA LYS A 64 -10.38 -7.06 -19.39
C LYS A 64 -9.94 -6.27 -20.63
N GLN A 65 -10.81 -5.41 -21.18
CA GLN A 65 -10.50 -4.56 -22.32
C GLN A 65 -9.52 -3.42 -21.98
N GLN A 66 -9.60 -2.87 -20.76
CA GLN A 66 -8.74 -1.76 -20.31
C GLN A 66 -7.36 -2.24 -19.84
N TRP A 67 -7.25 -3.50 -19.41
CA TRP A 67 -6.03 -4.04 -18.82
C TRP A 67 -4.77 -3.97 -19.72
N PRO A 68 -4.83 -4.25 -21.03
CA PRO A 68 -3.64 -4.17 -21.89
C PRO A 68 -3.01 -2.78 -21.92
N GLU A 69 -3.84 -1.74 -21.94
CA GLU A 69 -3.37 -0.34 -21.91
C GLU A 69 -2.77 -0.01 -20.54
N ARG A 70 -3.51 -0.26 -19.46
CA ARG A 70 -3.03 0.02 -18.09
C ARG A 70 -1.76 -0.75 -17.74
N SER A 71 -1.67 -2.03 -18.09
CA SER A 71 -0.47 -2.83 -17.86
C SER A 71 0.73 -2.31 -18.66
N SER A 72 0.52 -1.72 -19.83
CA SER A 72 1.57 -1.06 -20.62
C SER A 72 2.07 0.22 -19.94
N GLU A 73 1.16 1.02 -19.36
CA GLU A 73 1.51 2.20 -18.58
C GLU A 73 2.33 1.83 -17.34
N LEU A 74 1.85 0.87 -16.54
CA LEU A 74 2.55 0.38 -15.34
C LEU A 74 3.96 -0.11 -15.67
N ARG A 75 4.12 -0.82 -16.78
CA ARG A 75 5.44 -1.27 -17.23
C ARG A 75 6.39 -0.13 -17.55
N LYS A 76 5.90 0.96 -18.13
CA LYS A 76 6.69 2.16 -18.43
C LYS A 76 7.02 2.92 -17.15
N GLU A 77 6.03 3.10 -16.28
CA GLU A 77 6.16 3.80 -15.00
C GLU A 77 7.20 3.14 -14.09
N PHE A 78 7.13 1.81 -13.97
CA PHE A 78 8.02 1.04 -13.08
C PHE A 78 9.25 0.46 -13.78
N ASN A 79 9.43 0.72 -15.08
CA ASN A 79 10.49 0.14 -15.91
C ASN A 79 10.66 -1.39 -15.71
N THR A 80 9.53 -2.11 -15.74
CA THR A 80 9.49 -3.57 -15.48
C THR A 80 9.02 -4.37 -16.68
N GLN A 81 9.40 -5.65 -16.70
CA GLN A 81 8.91 -6.61 -17.68
C GLN A 81 7.64 -7.35 -17.23
N HIS A 82 7.17 -7.13 -16.00
CA HIS A 82 5.94 -7.75 -15.48
C HIS A 82 4.71 -7.31 -16.29
N ARG A 83 3.88 -8.26 -16.72
CA ARG A 83 2.74 -7.99 -17.63
C ARG A 83 1.43 -8.63 -17.18
N THR A 84 1.47 -9.43 -16.12
CA THR A 84 0.34 -10.26 -15.71
C THR A 84 -0.53 -9.50 -14.72
N SER A 85 -1.81 -9.88 -14.69
CA SER A 85 -2.73 -9.49 -13.62
C SER A 85 -2.67 -10.54 -12.52
N PRO A 86 -2.63 -10.15 -11.24
CA PRO A 86 -2.50 -8.78 -10.76
C PRO A 86 -1.07 -8.22 -10.93
N PHE A 87 -0.97 -6.90 -11.06
CA PHE A 87 0.26 -6.14 -10.92
C PHE A 87 0.27 -5.51 -9.52
N ILE A 88 1.24 -5.91 -8.70
CA ILE A 88 1.32 -5.53 -7.29
C ILE A 88 2.62 -4.78 -7.05
N TYR A 89 2.53 -3.65 -6.36
CA TYR A 89 3.67 -2.84 -5.93
C TYR A 89 3.45 -2.28 -4.53
N GLU A 90 4.54 -1.99 -3.83
CA GLU A 90 4.53 -1.40 -2.49
C GLU A 90 5.01 0.05 -2.52
N GLY A 91 4.52 0.90 -1.62
CA GLY A 91 4.96 2.29 -1.46
C GLY A 91 3.80 3.27 -1.30
N CYS A 92 3.89 4.16 -0.30
CA CYS A 92 2.83 5.13 0.01
C CYS A 92 2.94 6.44 -0.79
N SER A 93 4.11 6.74 -1.36
CA SER A 93 4.38 8.01 -2.04
C SER A 93 4.85 7.77 -3.47
N ALA A 94 4.39 8.61 -4.41
CA ALA A 94 4.87 8.60 -5.79
C ALA A 94 6.41 8.81 -5.80
N GLY A 95 7.15 7.82 -6.32
CA GLY A 95 8.62 7.82 -6.36
C GLY A 95 9.32 6.95 -5.30
N GLN A 96 8.60 6.40 -4.33
CA GLN A 96 9.13 5.37 -3.41
C GLN A 96 8.41 4.03 -3.58
N GLN A 97 7.95 3.76 -4.80
CA GLN A 97 7.18 2.56 -5.10
C GLN A 97 8.08 1.49 -5.71
N ASN A 98 7.96 0.26 -5.21
CA ASN A 98 8.72 -0.90 -5.68
C ASN A 98 7.78 -1.99 -6.18
N VAL A 99 8.08 -2.55 -7.35
CA VAL A 99 7.28 -3.66 -7.90
C VAL A 99 7.50 -4.91 -7.07
N VAL A 100 6.41 -5.47 -6.53
CA VAL A 100 6.39 -6.77 -5.87
C VAL A 100 6.24 -7.88 -6.90
N GLY A 101 5.39 -7.66 -7.92
CA GLY A 101 5.16 -8.59 -9.02
C GLY A 101 3.71 -9.04 -9.12
N GLY A 102 3.49 -10.35 -9.19
CA GLY A 102 2.15 -10.96 -9.26
C GLY A 102 1.66 -11.51 -7.92
N TYR A 103 0.53 -12.22 -7.94
CA TYR A 103 -0.06 -12.82 -6.74
C TYR A 103 0.91 -13.75 -6.00
N SER A 104 1.61 -14.64 -6.71
CA SER A 104 2.48 -15.64 -6.08
C SER A 104 3.63 -14.98 -5.29
N GLU A 105 4.19 -13.88 -5.78
CA GLU A 105 5.24 -13.12 -5.06
C GLU A 105 4.66 -12.35 -3.88
N PHE A 106 3.49 -11.73 -4.05
CA PHE A 106 2.78 -11.09 -2.93
C PHE A 106 2.43 -12.09 -1.83
N ALA A 107 1.92 -13.27 -2.17
CA ALA A 107 1.59 -14.34 -1.23
C ALA A 107 2.83 -14.83 -0.45
N LYS A 108 3.99 -14.96 -1.11
CA LYS A 108 5.26 -15.28 -0.44
C LYS A 108 5.67 -14.17 0.52
N LEU A 109 5.59 -12.92 0.08
CA LEU A 109 5.95 -11.74 0.86
C LEU A 109 5.09 -11.62 2.12
N ILE A 110 3.75 -11.67 1.99
CA ILE A 110 2.87 -11.51 3.15
C ILE A 110 2.96 -12.69 4.13
N LYS A 111 3.27 -13.89 3.63
CA LYS A 111 3.52 -15.05 4.48
C LYS A 111 4.83 -14.89 5.26
N ALA A 112 5.88 -14.41 4.62
CA ALA A 112 7.18 -14.21 5.26
C ALA A 112 7.13 -13.06 6.29
N THR A 113 6.55 -11.93 5.92
CA THR A 113 6.54 -10.70 6.72
C THR A 113 5.48 -10.74 7.84
N TYR A 114 4.26 -11.18 7.52
CA TYR A 114 3.11 -11.07 8.42
C TYR A 114 2.60 -12.42 8.93
N LYS A 115 3.22 -13.55 8.55
CA LYS A 115 2.77 -14.90 8.92
C LYS A 115 1.28 -15.13 8.61
N VAL A 116 0.76 -14.49 7.56
CA VAL A 116 -0.60 -14.70 7.06
C VAL A 116 -0.57 -15.90 6.12
N ASN A 117 -1.39 -16.91 6.42
CA ASN A 117 -1.59 -18.02 5.51
C ASN A 117 -2.63 -17.62 4.45
N VAL A 118 -2.19 -17.59 3.20
CA VAL A 118 -3.05 -17.39 2.03
C VAL A 118 -3.03 -18.65 1.16
N PRO A 119 -4.10 -18.92 0.41
CA PRO A 119 -4.13 -20.03 -0.54
C PRO A 119 -2.96 -19.87 -1.52
N ARG A 120 -2.07 -20.86 -1.60
CA ARG A 120 -1.13 -20.94 -2.73
C ARG A 120 -1.90 -21.50 -3.92
N ASP A 121 -1.66 -20.93 -5.09
CA ASP A 121 -2.22 -21.43 -6.34
C ASP A 121 -1.71 -22.84 -6.66
#